data_AF-A0A3R6VFR8-F1
#
_entry.id   AF-A0A3R6VFR8-F1
#
_cell.length_a   1.000
_cell.length_b   1.000
_cell.length_c   1.000
_cell.angle_alpha   90.00
_cell.angle_beta   90.00
_cell.angle_gamma   90.00
#
_symmetry.space_group_name_H-M   'P 1'
#
loop_
_entity.id
_entity.type
_entity.pdbx_description
1 polymer ?
#
loop_
_entity_poly.entity_id
_entity_poly.type
_entity_poly.pdbx_seq_one_letter_code
_entity_poly.pdbx_strand_id
1 'polypeptide(L)'
;MAAHSFPGPTTLVSTGPRPSFLISQLADSSPLKSTLEACLNTPMVPNSFAFAHRGAPLQFPEHTRESAIAAARLGAGTIECDVTFTKDKELVCRHAQNDLHYTTNILLTPLAAKCTTPFTPYNPDTNEPATAECRTSDLTLAEWKTLRGKMEGFNPKARTVDEFVDTGTPGFRTNLYAGATSGTVMTLADSIRLYEHLGVRHTPEAKAFAGAVEWTRAAFVQKILDTYKSFHVDPSRVFFQSFFLDDILYVAKNEPSFAATAVYLDSMTTMADAPTSANFSDWLDRGVRIWAPPLFALLDVQQNKLVASKVGMDARHAGLDIVAWSLERQGILANSNDAWYYQTVLPYIKNEGFALEAIQVFVQELQLLGLFSDWAAAPVFYANCVGYGHNPVVAHSAHDRSGLRSSGGAALEPTNVWLPALLVVAGVGAVVWKGLDDRRRRRTPHSFENSTAPLIARAENTRED
;
A
#
# COMPACT_ATOMS: atom_id res chain seq x y z
N MET A 1 1.12 33.14 -8.61
CA MET A 1 1.64 31.87 -9.17
C MET A 1 0.74 31.49 -10.32
N ALA A 2 1.28 31.17 -11.50
CA ALA A 2 0.46 30.70 -12.61
C ALA A 2 -0.39 29.53 -12.13
N ALA A 3 -1.70 29.55 -12.42
CA ALA A 3 -2.56 28.42 -12.18
C ALA A 3 -2.00 27.25 -13.00
N HIS A 4 -1.17 26.41 -12.39
CA HIS A 4 -0.69 25.20 -13.03
C HIS A 4 -1.93 24.37 -13.31
N SER A 5 -2.31 24.29 -14.59
CA SER A 5 -3.44 23.48 -15.04
C SER A 5 -3.31 22.09 -14.44
N PHE A 6 -4.32 21.67 -13.70
CA PHE A 6 -4.41 20.28 -13.29
C PHE A 6 -4.47 19.40 -14.54
N PRO A 7 -3.71 18.29 -14.60
CA PRO A 7 -3.92 17.32 -15.67
C PRO A 7 -5.37 16.83 -15.60
N GLY A 8 -6.03 16.71 -16.76
CA GLY A 8 -7.37 16.11 -16.82
C GLY A 8 -7.39 14.62 -16.45
N PRO A 9 -8.55 13.96 -16.54
CA PRO A 9 -8.70 12.57 -16.12
C PRO A 9 -7.66 11.65 -16.79
N THR A 10 -7.13 10.69 -16.03
CA THR A 10 -6.10 9.80 -16.57
C THR A 10 -6.72 8.81 -17.55
N THR A 11 -6.51 9.04 -18.84
CA THR A 11 -7.02 8.16 -19.91
C THR A 11 -5.96 7.22 -20.48
N LEU A 12 -4.68 7.45 -20.20
CA LEU A 12 -3.57 6.63 -20.65
C LEU A 12 -2.73 6.22 -19.45
N VAL A 13 -2.69 4.91 -19.18
CA VAL A 13 -1.90 4.29 -18.11
C VAL A 13 -0.56 3.84 -18.68
N SER A 14 0.51 4.11 -17.94
CA SER A 14 1.84 3.58 -18.19
C SER A 14 2.29 2.80 -16.97
N THR A 15 2.32 1.48 -17.07
CA THR A 15 2.67 0.59 -15.94
C THR A 15 4.18 0.48 -15.71
N GLY A 16 5.00 1.12 -16.55
CA GLY A 16 6.46 1.03 -16.49
C GLY A 16 7.00 -0.40 -16.63
N PRO A 17 8.27 -0.63 -16.26
CA PRO A 17 8.92 -1.94 -16.41
C PRO A 17 8.66 -2.90 -15.25
N ARG A 18 8.05 -2.45 -14.15
CA ARG A 18 7.92 -3.28 -12.93
C ARG A 18 7.08 -4.54 -13.17
N PRO A 19 5.90 -4.51 -13.82
CA PRO A 19 5.15 -5.75 -14.06
C PRO A 19 5.93 -6.78 -14.88
N SER A 20 6.56 -6.38 -16.00
CA SER A 20 7.33 -7.31 -16.83
C SER A 20 8.54 -7.87 -16.09
N PHE A 21 9.20 -7.06 -15.27
CA PHE A 21 10.24 -7.53 -14.37
C PHE A 21 9.69 -8.59 -13.40
N LEU A 22 8.60 -8.32 -12.68
CA LEU A 22 8.00 -9.27 -11.73
C LEU A 22 7.60 -10.59 -12.41
N ILE A 23 6.95 -10.52 -13.57
CA ILE A 23 6.53 -11.70 -14.35
C ILE A 23 7.74 -12.55 -14.74
N SER A 24 8.84 -11.91 -15.15
CA SER A 24 10.08 -12.64 -15.52
C SER A 24 10.66 -13.47 -14.37
N GLN A 25 10.35 -13.12 -13.12
CA GLN A 25 10.83 -13.81 -11.92
C GLN A 25 9.93 -14.99 -11.51
N LEU A 26 8.73 -15.11 -12.07
CA LEU A 26 7.88 -16.28 -11.85
C LEU A 26 8.50 -17.52 -12.51
N ALA A 27 8.26 -18.69 -11.90
CA ALA A 27 8.71 -19.96 -12.45
C ALA A 27 8.11 -20.21 -13.85
N ASP A 28 8.88 -20.78 -14.77
CA ASP A 28 8.43 -21.06 -16.14
C ASP A 28 7.25 -22.03 -16.21
N SER A 29 7.12 -22.91 -15.21
CA SER A 29 5.98 -23.83 -15.07
C SER A 29 4.73 -23.17 -14.46
N SER A 30 4.78 -21.90 -14.06
CA SER A 30 3.68 -21.22 -13.39
C SER A 30 2.58 -20.84 -14.38
N PRO A 31 1.33 -21.31 -14.20
CA PRO A 31 0.19 -20.85 -15.02
C PRO A 31 -0.06 -19.35 -14.88
N LEU A 32 0.26 -18.78 -13.73
CA LEU A 32 0.17 -17.34 -13.48
C LEU A 32 1.11 -16.57 -14.42
N LYS A 33 2.34 -17.08 -14.62
CA LYS A 33 3.29 -16.46 -15.54
C LYS A 33 2.73 -16.42 -16.96
N SER A 34 2.30 -17.56 -17.50
CA SER A 34 1.74 -17.63 -18.85
C SER A 34 0.53 -16.72 -19.05
N THR A 35 -0.32 -16.61 -18.02
CA THR A 35 -1.49 -15.70 -18.04
C THR A 35 -1.04 -14.24 -18.12
N LEU A 36 -0.13 -13.82 -17.25
CA LEU A 36 0.32 -12.43 -17.18
C LEU A 36 1.18 -12.02 -18.38
N GLU A 37 1.99 -12.94 -18.94
CA GLU A 37 2.78 -12.70 -20.16
C GLU A 37 1.89 -12.37 -21.36
N ALA A 38 0.73 -13.03 -21.49
CA ALA A 38 -0.24 -12.76 -22.56
C ALA A 38 -0.78 -11.31 -22.52
N CYS A 39 -0.71 -10.65 -21.37
CA CYS A 39 -1.21 -9.29 -21.17
C CYS A 39 -0.16 -8.19 -21.36
N LEU A 40 1.13 -8.51 -21.50
CA LEU A 40 2.23 -7.52 -21.49
C LEU A 40 2.08 -6.37 -22.50
N ASN A 41 1.42 -6.63 -23.63
CA ASN A 41 1.21 -5.65 -24.70
C ASN A 41 -0.25 -5.18 -24.81
N THR A 42 -1.07 -5.46 -23.79
CA THR A 42 -2.46 -5.03 -23.74
C THR A 42 -2.55 -3.61 -23.16
N PRO A 43 -3.35 -2.70 -23.75
CA PRO A 43 -3.62 -1.40 -23.16
C PRO A 43 -4.22 -1.54 -21.75
N MET A 44 -3.65 -0.82 -20.79
CA MET A 44 -4.11 -0.80 -19.40
C MET A 44 -5.03 0.41 -19.16
N VAL A 45 -6.04 0.24 -18.31
CA VAL A 45 -6.90 1.34 -17.84
C VAL A 45 -6.74 1.53 -16.32
N PRO A 46 -7.09 2.72 -15.78
CA PRO A 46 -7.09 2.93 -14.34
C PRO A 46 -7.96 1.87 -13.65
N ASN A 47 -7.50 1.33 -12.52
CA ASN A 47 -8.19 0.25 -11.85
C ASN A 47 -8.35 0.54 -10.35
N SER A 48 -9.58 0.43 -9.87
CA SER A 48 -9.99 0.66 -8.48
C SER A 48 -9.36 -0.34 -7.49
N PHE A 49 -8.84 -1.47 -7.96
CA PHE A 49 -8.12 -2.39 -7.09
C PHE A 49 -6.85 -1.78 -6.49
N ALA A 50 -6.18 -0.89 -7.23
CA ALA A 50 -4.93 -0.27 -6.81
C ALA A 50 -5.18 1.01 -6.01
N PHE A 51 -4.86 0.96 -4.72
CA PHE A 51 -4.78 2.12 -3.84
C PHE A 51 -3.33 2.60 -3.81
N ALA A 52 -3.08 3.84 -4.24
CA ALA A 52 -1.74 4.41 -4.23
C ALA A 52 -1.39 4.91 -2.83
N HIS A 53 -0.54 4.13 -2.12
CA HIS A 53 -0.07 4.45 -0.78
C HIS A 53 0.83 5.68 -0.86
N ARG A 54 0.34 6.81 -0.33
CA ARG A 54 0.99 8.13 -0.34
C ARG A 54 1.39 8.64 -1.74
N GLY A 55 0.74 8.13 -2.79
CA GLY A 55 1.08 8.36 -4.19
C GLY A 55 2.04 7.30 -4.76
N ALA A 56 3.18 7.73 -5.29
CA ALA A 56 4.24 6.87 -5.85
C ALA A 56 5.58 7.04 -5.10
N PRO A 57 5.62 6.71 -3.80
CA PRO A 57 6.71 7.06 -2.89
C PRO A 57 8.04 6.32 -3.16
N LEU A 58 8.08 5.35 -4.07
CA LEU A 58 9.35 4.77 -4.52
C LEU A 58 10.14 5.70 -5.45
N GLN A 59 9.47 6.67 -6.08
CA GLN A 59 10.05 7.56 -7.08
C GLN A 59 9.93 9.04 -6.72
N PHE A 60 8.86 9.44 -6.03
CA PHE A 60 8.54 10.82 -5.73
C PHE A 60 8.36 11.03 -4.22
N PRO A 61 8.62 12.23 -3.68
CA PRO A 61 8.33 12.54 -2.29
C PRO A 61 6.88 12.22 -1.93
N GLU A 62 6.65 11.43 -0.89
CA GLU A 62 5.32 10.98 -0.48
C GLU A 62 4.36 12.14 -0.19
N HIS A 63 3.05 11.95 -0.44
CA HIS A 63 1.98 12.95 -0.20
C HIS A 63 2.22 14.31 -0.88
N THR A 64 2.89 14.31 -2.03
CA THR A 64 3.09 15.52 -2.86
C THR A 64 2.30 15.46 -4.15
N ARG A 65 2.08 16.62 -4.77
CA ARG A 65 1.35 16.73 -6.04
C ARG A 65 1.96 15.84 -7.13
N GLU A 66 3.28 15.85 -7.24
CA GLU A 66 4.01 15.08 -8.26
C GLU A 66 3.87 13.57 -8.01
N SER A 67 3.93 13.14 -6.75
CA SER A 67 3.71 11.75 -6.34
C SER A 67 2.31 11.25 -6.69
N ALA A 68 1.28 12.07 -6.42
CA ALA A 68 -0.10 11.73 -6.77
C ALA A 68 -0.34 11.66 -8.29
N ILE A 69 0.21 12.60 -9.06
CA ILE A 69 0.11 12.56 -10.53
C ILE A 69 0.80 11.31 -11.08
N ALA A 70 1.97 10.95 -10.56
CA ALA A 70 2.67 9.74 -10.95
C ALA A 70 1.86 8.48 -10.65
N ALA A 71 1.27 8.38 -9.46
CA ALA A 71 0.40 7.27 -9.08
C ALA A 71 -0.81 7.11 -10.03
N ALA A 72 -1.48 8.20 -10.36
CA ALA A 72 -2.58 8.16 -11.33
C ALA A 72 -2.08 7.68 -12.71
N ARG A 73 -0.90 8.14 -13.15
CA ARG A 73 -0.27 7.67 -14.42
C ARG A 73 0.11 6.19 -14.41
N LEU A 74 0.44 5.63 -13.24
CA LEU A 74 0.62 4.20 -13.04
C LEU A 74 -0.71 3.43 -13.04
N GLY A 75 -1.84 4.13 -13.08
CA GLY A 75 -3.20 3.59 -13.22
C GLY A 75 -3.95 3.40 -11.90
N ALA A 76 -3.46 3.98 -10.79
CA ALA A 76 -4.15 3.91 -9.51
C ALA A 76 -5.58 4.46 -9.62
N GLY A 77 -6.56 3.70 -9.12
CA GLY A 77 -7.96 4.12 -9.07
C GLY A 77 -8.33 4.83 -7.77
N THR A 78 -7.49 4.76 -6.74
CA THR A 78 -7.63 5.51 -5.48
C THR A 78 -6.28 6.07 -5.06
N ILE A 79 -6.24 7.29 -4.51
CA ILE A 79 -5.01 7.90 -3.98
C ILE A 79 -5.24 8.36 -2.54
N GLU A 80 -4.22 8.11 -1.70
CA GLU A 80 -4.21 8.42 -0.28
C GLU A 80 -3.75 9.82 0.06
N CYS A 81 -4.34 10.36 1.12
CA CYS A 81 -3.84 11.52 1.85
C CYS A 81 -3.87 11.19 3.34
N ASP A 82 -2.71 11.05 3.97
CA ASP A 82 -2.62 10.93 5.42
C ASP A 82 -2.88 12.31 6.02
N VAL A 83 -3.98 12.46 6.73
CA VAL A 83 -4.41 13.76 7.22
C VAL A 83 -3.83 14.01 8.60
N THR A 84 -3.13 15.14 8.71
CA THR A 84 -2.79 15.80 9.96
C THR A 84 -3.18 17.29 9.88
N PHE A 85 -2.72 18.11 10.81
CA PHE A 85 -3.08 19.53 10.87
C PHE A 85 -1.94 20.44 11.28
N THR A 86 -2.03 21.68 10.79
CA THR A 86 -1.16 22.79 11.15
C THR A 86 -1.60 23.44 12.47
N LYS A 87 -0.78 24.35 13.01
CA LYS A 87 -1.05 25.12 14.23
C LYS A 87 -2.41 25.85 14.19
N ASP A 88 -2.74 26.41 13.04
CA ASP A 88 -4.00 27.10 12.75
C ASP A 88 -5.13 26.15 12.31
N LYS A 89 -4.99 24.84 12.60
CA LYS A 89 -6.00 23.80 12.44
C LYS A 89 -6.41 23.52 10.99
N GLU A 90 -5.56 23.84 10.02
CA GLU A 90 -5.77 23.50 8.62
C GLU A 90 -5.28 22.10 8.31
N LEU A 91 -6.05 21.36 7.49
CA LEU A 91 -5.81 19.94 7.21
C LEU A 91 -4.80 19.78 6.08
N VAL A 92 -3.78 18.96 6.29
CA VAL A 92 -2.70 18.72 5.32
C VAL A 92 -2.37 17.26 5.15
N CYS A 93 -1.89 16.88 3.95
CA CYS A 93 -1.44 15.53 3.65
C CYS A 93 0.01 15.35 4.12
N ARG A 94 0.23 14.63 5.22
CA ARG A 94 1.53 14.19 5.77
C ARG A 94 1.32 12.90 6.56
N HIS A 95 2.30 12.01 6.50
CA HIS A 95 2.17 10.70 7.10
C HIS A 95 2.06 10.77 8.63
N ALA A 96 2.84 11.61 9.29
CA ALA A 96 2.70 11.81 10.72
C ALA A 96 2.80 13.28 11.09
N GLN A 97 2.26 13.64 12.25
CA GLN A 97 2.38 15.01 12.74
C GLN A 97 3.84 15.40 12.98
N ASN A 98 4.72 14.45 13.29
CA ASN A 98 6.14 14.63 13.64
C ASN A 98 7.14 14.18 12.55
N ASP A 99 6.73 14.13 11.27
CA ASP A 99 7.57 13.59 10.18
C ASP A 99 8.39 14.63 9.39
N LEU A 100 8.22 15.93 9.63
CA LEU A 100 8.69 16.96 8.69
C LEU A 100 10.21 16.98 8.53
N HIS A 101 10.95 16.59 9.55
CA HIS A 101 12.41 16.62 9.59
C HIS A 101 13.08 15.60 8.65
N TYR A 102 12.40 14.51 8.28
CA TYR A 102 12.90 13.50 7.33
C TYR A 102 12.06 13.36 6.05
N THR A 103 10.94 14.06 5.94
CA THR A 103 10.08 14.07 4.74
C THR A 103 10.03 15.43 4.03
N THR A 104 10.60 16.49 4.58
CA THR A 104 10.65 17.83 3.96
C THR A 104 12.03 18.46 4.05
N ASN A 105 12.18 19.64 3.45
CA ASN A 105 13.38 20.47 3.56
C ASN A 105 13.41 21.37 4.81
N ILE A 106 12.53 21.21 5.81
CA ILE A 106 12.35 22.17 6.91
C ILE A 106 13.65 22.56 7.62
N LEU A 107 14.55 21.59 7.87
CA LEU A 107 15.82 21.82 8.56
C LEU A 107 16.79 22.73 7.77
N LEU A 108 16.60 22.83 6.44
CA LEU A 108 17.38 23.70 5.55
C LEU A 108 16.75 25.10 5.40
N THR A 109 15.80 25.46 6.27
CA THR A 109 15.09 26.75 6.23
C THR A 109 15.12 27.42 7.60
N PRO A 110 14.79 28.72 7.70
CA PRO A 110 14.62 29.39 8.99
C PRO A 110 13.55 28.75 9.90
N LEU A 111 12.62 27.95 9.33
CA LEU A 111 11.60 27.24 10.11
C LEU A 111 12.17 26.14 11.00
N ALA A 112 13.44 25.73 10.81
CA ALA A 112 14.13 24.81 11.71
C ALA A 112 14.11 25.29 13.18
N ALA A 113 14.09 26.60 13.42
CA ALA A 113 13.99 27.19 14.75
C ALA A 113 12.64 26.92 15.46
N LYS A 114 11.63 26.43 14.73
CA LYS A 114 10.32 26.05 15.27
C LYS A 114 10.17 24.57 15.56
N CYS A 115 11.15 23.75 15.18
CA CYS A 115 11.08 22.31 15.42
C CYS A 115 11.00 22.03 16.93
N THR A 116 10.06 21.17 17.32
CA THR A 116 9.88 20.67 18.69
C THR A 116 11.21 20.23 19.33
N THR A 117 12.03 19.49 18.59
CA THR A 117 13.40 19.12 19.00
C THR A 117 14.39 19.62 17.94
N PRO A 118 15.33 20.52 18.30
CA PRO A 118 16.38 20.98 17.39
C PRO A 118 17.26 19.84 16.88
N PHE A 119 17.95 20.07 15.75
CA PHE A 119 18.93 19.12 15.24
C PHE A 119 20.06 18.89 16.25
N THR A 120 20.32 17.62 16.56
CA THR A 120 21.47 17.15 17.34
C THR A 120 22.30 16.24 16.44
N PRO A 121 23.61 16.52 16.24
CA PRO A 121 24.47 15.71 15.39
C PRO A 121 24.77 14.34 16.02
N TYR A 122 25.14 13.39 15.18
CA TYR A 122 25.67 12.09 15.60
C TYR A 122 26.89 12.26 16.50
N ASN A 123 26.89 11.53 17.62
CA ASN A 123 28.00 11.50 18.56
C ASN A 123 28.86 10.25 18.33
N PRO A 124 30.12 10.38 17.85
CA PRO A 124 31.00 9.24 17.61
C PRO A 124 31.48 8.54 18.88
N ASP A 125 31.49 9.22 20.03
CA ASP A 125 32.02 8.68 21.27
C ASP A 125 30.98 7.81 21.99
N THR A 126 29.70 8.19 21.91
CA THR A 126 28.57 7.45 22.50
C THR A 126 27.82 6.59 21.49
N ASN A 127 28.09 6.77 20.18
CA ASN A 127 27.35 6.18 19.08
C ASN A 127 25.84 6.56 19.09
N GLU A 128 25.48 7.68 19.72
CA GLU A 128 24.12 8.23 19.68
C GLU A 128 23.80 8.77 18.29
N PRO A 129 22.65 8.42 17.69
CA PRO A 129 22.28 8.85 16.36
C PRO A 129 22.01 10.36 16.31
N ALA A 130 22.19 10.94 15.13
CA ALA A 130 21.68 12.27 14.84
C ALA A 130 20.15 12.28 14.96
N THR A 131 19.60 13.33 15.57
CA THR A 131 18.15 13.47 15.79
C THR A 131 17.67 14.88 15.47
N ALA A 132 16.38 14.99 15.14
CA ALA A 132 15.61 16.22 15.07
C ALA A 132 14.14 15.83 15.22
N GLU A 133 13.25 16.75 15.61
CA GLU A 133 11.82 16.51 15.57
C GLU A 133 11.10 17.79 15.20
N CYS A 134 10.47 17.81 14.02
CA CYS A 134 9.73 18.96 13.53
C CYS A 134 8.28 18.54 13.27
N ARG A 135 7.32 19.26 13.86
CA ARG A 135 5.91 18.89 13.75
C ARG A 135 5.15 19.81 12.82
N THR A 136 4.16 19.26 12.11
CA THR A 136 3.20 20.04 11.33
C THR A 136 2.43 21.02 12.22
N SER A 137 2.09 20.63 13.46
CA SER A 137 1.43 21.48 14.45
C SER A 137 2.27 22.66 14.95
N ASP A 138 3.58 22.68 14.69
CA ASP A 138 4.46 23.79 15.08
C ASP A 138 4.34 24.97 14.10
N LEU A 139 3.80 24.73 12.91
CA LEU A 139 3.74 25.67 11.79
C LEU A 139 2.31 26.14 11.51
N THR A 140 2.15 27.40 11.12
CA THR A 140 0.91 27.85 10.46
C THR A 140 0.80 27.27 9.04
N LEU A 141 -0.39 27.28 8.44
CA LEU A 141 -0.54 26.84 7.05
C LEU A 141 0.32 27.66 6.09
N ALA A 142 0.40 28.97 6.31
CA ALA A 142 1.20 29.86 5.47
C ALA A 142 2.69 29.49 5.48
N GLU A 143 3.23 29.14 6.65
CA GLU A 143 4.61 28.69 6.82
C GLU A 143 4.82 27.29 6.24
N TRP A 144 3.90 26.36 6.52
CA TRP A 144 3.98 24.99 6.02
C TRP A 144 3.97 24.96 4.48
N LYS A 145 3.18 25.82 3.82
CA LYS A 145 3.16 25.95 2.36
C LYS A 145 4.47 26.46 1.73
N THR A 146 5.43 26.94 2.53
CA THR A 146 6.77 27.29 2.05
C THR A 146 7.72 26.09 1.99
N LEU A 147 7.34 24.96 2.60
CA LEU A 147 8.12 23.74 2.59
C LEU A 147 8.03 23.02 1.25
N ARG A 148 9.03 22.19 1.00
CA ARG A 148 9.09 21.23 -0.10
C ARG A 148 9.28 19.84 0.48
N GLY A 149 8.47 18.89 0.02
CA GLY A 149 8.66 17.47 0.31
C GLY A 149 9.97 16.96 -0.30
N LYS A 150 10.59 16.00 0.39
CA LYS A 150 11.74 15.23 -0.11
C LYS A 150 11.45 13.74 0.03
N MET A 151 12.31 12.88 -0.53
CA MET A 151 12.20 11.45 -0.28
C MET A 151 12.36 11.17 1.22
N GLU A 152 11.46 10.34 1.76
CA GLU A 152 11.51 9.91 3.16
C GLU A 152 12.84 9.21 3.46
N GLY A 153 13.51 9.70 4.51
CA GLY A 153 14.75 9.14 5.02
C GLY A 153 15.64 10.22 5.65
N PHE A 154 16.58 9.81 6.48
CA PHE A 154 17.60 10.68 7.05
C PHE A 154 18.85 9.87 7.38
N ASN A 155 19.99 10.55 7.56
CA ASN A 155 21.23 9.90 7.95
C ASN A 155 21.43 9.94 9.47
N PRO A 156 21.32 8.80 10.19
CA PRO A 156 21.51 8.77 11.63
C PRO A 156 22.96 8.99 12.06
N LYS A 157 23.92 9.01 11.12
CA LYS A 157 25.33 9.31 11.37
C LYS A 157 25.73 10.73 10.93
N ALA A 158 24.77 11.58 10.60
CA ALA A 158 25.02 12.94 10.15
C ALA A 158 25.62 13.81 11.25
N ARG A 159 26.67 14.56 10.92
CA ARG A 159 27.26 15.60 11.78
C ARG A 159 26.79 17.00 11.41
N THR A 160 26.15 17.15 10.25
CA THR A 160 25.59 18.41 9.76
C THR A 160 24.12 18.22 9.34
N VAL A 161 23.39 19.32 9.22
CA VAL A 161 22.01 19.30 8.74
C VAL A 161 21.95 18.83 7.28
N ASP A 162 22.85 19.30 6.42
CA ASP A 162 22.90 18.87 5.01
C ASP A 162 23.10 17.35 4.91
N GLU A 163 24.02 16.77 5.69
CA GLU A 163 24.20 15.32 5.75
C GLU A 163 22.92 14.60 6.22
N PHE A 164 22.24 15.15 7.23
CA PHE A 164 21.02 14.57 7.78
C PHE A 164 19.89 14.52 6.74
N VAL A 165 19.73 15.59 5.96
CA VAL A 165 18.61 15.79 5.03
C VAL A 165 18.85 15.13 3.67
N ASP A 166 20.06 15.28 3.12
CA ASP A 166 20.37 14.89 1.73
C ASP A 166 20.84 13.44 1.60
N THR A 167 21.12 12.77 2.72
CA THR A 167 21.53 11.36 2.73
C THR A 167 20.61 10.52 3.61
N GLY A 168 20.50 9.23 3.32
CA GLY A 168 19.68 8.29 4.10
C GLY A 168 18.32 7.92 3.50
N THR A 169 17.99 8.37 2.28
CA THR A 169 16.91 7.76 1.50
C THR A 169 17.21 6.26 1.31
N PRO A 170 16.27 5.35 1.62
CA PRO A 170 16.46 3.91 1.39
C PRO A 170 16.83 3.61 -0.06
N GLY A 171 17.83 2.76 -0.29
CA GLY A 171 18.42 2.54 -1.61
C GLY A 171 17.51 1.89 -2.66
N PHE A 172 16.37 1.32 -2.24
CA PHE A 172 15.34 0.81 -3.15
C PHE A 172 14.40 1.91 -3.66
N ARG A 173 14.53 3.15 -3.16
CA ARG A 173 13.86 4.35 -3.67
C ARG A 173 14.85 5.20 -4.45
N THR A 174 14.34 5.99 -5.40
CA THR A 174 15.17 6.92 -6.16
C THR A 174 14.96 8.37 -5.72
N ASN A 175 16.02 9.17 -5.73
CA ASN A 175 15.94 10.62 -5.57
C ASN A 175 15.81 11.36 -6.91
N LEU A 176 15.76 10.63 -8.04
CA LEU A 176 15.80 11.22 -9.39
C LEU A 176 14.71 12.27 -9.62
N TYR A 177 13.52 12.07 -9.05
CA TYR A 177 12.39 13.00 -9.21
C TYR A 177 12.19 13.93 -8.02
N ALA A 178 13.10 13.95 -7.06
CA ALA A 178 13.01 14.78 -5.84
C ALA A 178 13.85 16.07 -5.92
N GLY A 179 14.00 16.63 -7.13
CA GLY A 179 14.74 17.86 -7.37
C GLY A 179 14.00 19.14 -6.94
N ALA A 180 14.62 20.30 -7.17
CA ALA A 180 14.12 21.61 -6.73
C ALA A 180 12.72 21.99 -7.25
N THR A 181 12.25 21.38 -8.34
CA THR A 181 10.95 21.64 -8.97
C THR A 181 9.88 20.59 -8.62
N SER A 182 10.15 19.71 -7.66
CA SER A 182 9.25 18.64 -7.22
C SER A 182 8.95 18.77 -5.73
N GLY A 183 8.07 17.93 -5.21
CA GLY A 183 7.78 17.87 -3.78
C GLY A 183 6.79 18.95 -3.33
N THR A 184 5.84 19.34 -4.20
CA THR A 184 4.81 20.32 -3.85
C THR A 184 3.89 19.73 -2.78
N VAL A 185 3.93 20.30 -1.58
CA VAL A 185 3.10 19.87 -0.45
C VAL A 185 1.62 20.21 -0.69
N MET A 186 0.69 19.37 -0.20
CA MET A 186 -0.75 19.51 -0.44
C MET A 186 -1.56 19.60 0.86
N THR A 187 -2.45 20.60 0.95
CA THR A 187 -3.57 20.53 1.91
C THR A 187 -4.53 19.40 1.53
N LEU A 188 -5.40 18.97 2.44
CA LEU A 188 -6.51 18.06 2.07
C LEU A 188 -7.39 18.66 0.96
N ALA A 189 -7.62 19.98 1.00
CA ALA A 189 -8.36 20.67 -0.06
C ALA A 189 -7.62 20.65 -1.41
N ASP A 190 -6.28 20.74 -1.41
CA ASP A 190 -5.48 20.67 -2.63
C ASP A 190 -5.48 19.25 -3.22
N SER A 191 -5.41 18.22 -2.37
CA SER A 191 -5.49 16.82 -2.82
C SER A 191 -6.86 16.50 -3.39
N ILE A 192 -7.95 16.93 -2.76
CA ILE A 192 -9.32 16.74 -3.28
C ILE A 192 -9.45 17.34 -4.70
N ARG A 193 -9.01 18.59 -4.90
CA ARG A 193 -9.05 19.24 -6.22
C ARG A 193 -8.26 18.44 -7.25
N LEU A 194 -7.05 17.99 -6.90
CA LEU A 194 -6.21 17.22 -7.81
C LEU A 194 -6.86 15.87 -8.16
N TYR A 195 -7.36 15.15 -7.17
CA TYR A 195 -7.91 13.80 -7.35
C TYR A 195 -9.22 13.82 -8.15
N GLU A 196 -10.06 14.84 -7.98
CA GLU A 196 -11.23 15.05 -8.84
C GLU A 196 -10.82 15.33 -10.29
N HIS A 197 -9.78 16.13 -10.53
CA HIS A 197 -9.27 16.35 -11.90
C HIS A 197 -8.67 15.08 -12.52
N LEU A 198 -7.99 14.25 -11.72
CA LEU A 198 -7.41 12.98 -12.16
C LEU A 198 -8.46 11.90 -12.39
N GLY A 199 -9.67 12.04 -11.82
CA GLY A 199 -10.75 11.06 -11.91
C GLY A 199 -10.55 9.85 -11.00
N VAL A 200 -9.83 10.00 -9.90
CA VAL A 200 -9.54 8.91 -8.94
C VAL A 200 -10.43 9.02 -7.70
N ARG A 201 -10.56 7.93 -6.94
CA ARG A 201 -11.18 7.93 -5.61
C ARG A 201 -10.19 8.45 -4.57
N HIS A 202 -10.70 8.74 -3.38
CA HIS A 202 -9.94 9.36 -2.29
C HIS A 202 -9.85 8.40 -1.11
N THR A 203 -8.72 8.35 -0.41
CA THR A 203 -8.61 7.67 0.89
C THR A 203 -7.93 8.60 1.91
N PRO A 204 -8.71 9.43 2.64
CA PRO A 204 -8.17 10.26 3.71
C PRO A 204 -7.98 9.45 5.00
N GLU A 205 -6.77 9.43 5.56
CA GLU A 205 -6.49 8.80 6.85
C GLU A 205 -6.49 9.81 7.99
N ALA A 206 -7.24 9.57 9.06
CA ALA A 206 -7.17 10.41 10.25
C ALA A 206 -5.99 10.01 11.15
N LYS A 207 -4.80 10.59 10.97
CA LYS A 207 -3.59 10.21 11.73
C LYS A 207 -3.67 10.55 13.22
N ALA A 208 -2.86 9.86 14.01
CA ALA A 208 -2.69 10.07 15.43
C ALA A 208 -2.14 11.47 15.74
N PHE A 209 -2.36 11.94 16.98
CA PHE A 209 -1.87 13.22 17.45
C PHE A 209 -0.52 13.04 18.16
N ALA A 210 0.44 13.91 17.88
CA ALA A 210 1.73 13.94 18.56
C ALA A 210 1.72 14.99 19.67
N GLY A 211 1.70 14.51 20.93
CA GLY A 211 1.68 15.37 22.11
C GLY A 211 0.32 16.03 22.38
N ALA A 212 0.31 17.03 23.26
CA ALA A 212 -0.91 17.74 23.62
C ALA A 212 -1.35 18.68 22.49
N VAL A 213 -2.57 18.48 22.00
CA VAL A 213 -3.18 19.29 20.94
C VAL A 213 -4.59 19.69 21.35
N GLU A 214 -5.03 20.88 20.94
CA GLU A 214 -6.40 21.37 21.19
C GLU A 214 -7.40 20.81 20.16
N TRP A 215 -7.46 19.48 20.06
CA TRP A 215 -8.39 18.73 19.23
C TRP A 215 -9.02 17.60 20.03
N THR A 216 -10.31 17.36 19.80
CA THR A 216 -10.87 16.03 20.04
C THR A 216 -10.75 15.22 18.75
N ARG A 217 -10.64 13.89 18.88
CA ARG A 217 -10.66 12.97 17.72
C ARG A 217 -11.90 13.19 16.86
N ALA A 218 -13.08 13.22 17.48
CA ALA A 218 -14.35 13.44 16.79
C ALA A 218 -14.39 14.74 15.98
N ALA A 219 -13.92 15.87 16.53
CA ALA A 219 -13.89 17.13 15.80
C ALA A 219 -12.92 17.09 14.61
N PHE A 220 -11.79 16.40 14.76
CA PHE A 220 -10.81 16.23 13.68
C PHE A 220 -11.38 15.37 12.54
N VAL A 221 -11.97 14.22 12.86
CA VAL A 221 -12.70 13.36 11.90
C VAL A 221 -13.79 14.15 11.20
N GLN A 222 -14.61 14.90 11.94
CA GLN A 222 -15.67 15.72 11.36
C GLN A 222 -15.12 16.78 10.40
N LYS A 223 -14.02 17.47 10.74
CA LYS A 223 -13.40 18.45 9.83
C LYS A 223 -12.92 17.81 8.53
N ILE A 224 -12.39 16.59 8.57
CA ILE A 224 -12.00 15.84 7.36
C ILE A 224 -13.23 15.64 6.46
N LEU A 225 -14.31 15.08 7.00
CA LEU A 225 -15.52 14.78 6.24
C LEU A 225 -16.23 16.04 5.74
N ASP A 226 -16.29 17.09 6.56
CA ASP A 226 -16.85 18.38 6.15
C ASP A 226 -16.05 19.04 5.03
N THR A 227 -14.73 18.80 4.98
CA THR A 227 -13.92 19.23 3.84
C THR A 227 -14.42 18.56 2.56
N TYR A 228 -14.61 17.23 2.54
CA TYR A 228 -15.17 16.54 1.37
C TYR A 228 -16.57 17.02 0.98
N LYS A 229 -17.45 17.26 1.96
CA LYS A 229 -18.78 17.83 1.72
C LYS A 229 -18.73 19.20 1.07
N SER A 230 -17.79 20.06 1.50
CA SER A 230 -17.63 21.41 0.94
C SER A 230 -17.18 21.41 -0.53
N PHE A 231 -16.53 20.32 -0.98
CA PHE A 231 -16.17 20.08 -2.37
C PHE A 231 -17.22 19.28 -3.15
N HIS A 232 -18.33 18.91 -2.51
CA HIS A 232 -19.41 18.10 -3.11
C HIS A 232 -18.92 16.77 -3.70
N VAL A 233 -17.90 16.15 -3.08
CA VAL A 233 -17.42 14.83 -3.49
C VAL A 233 -18.46 13.78 -3.08
N ASP A 234 -18.81 12.89 -4.00
CA ASP A 234 -19.69 11.76 -3.70
C ASP A 234 -19.07 10.90 -2.58
N PRO A 235 -19.76 10.70 -1.44
CA PRO A 235 -19.24 9.89 -0.33
C PRO A 235 -18.81 8.47 -0.73
N SER A 236 -19.42 7.86 -1.75
CA SER A 236 -19.02 6.55 -2.27
C SER A 236 -17.62 6.52 -2.91
N ARG A 237 -17.06 7.69 -3.21
CA ARG A 237 -15.68 7.86 -3.71
C ARG A 237 -14.68 8.20 -2.60
N VAL A 238 -15.10 8.25 -1.34
CA VAL A 238 -14.27 8.61 -0.19
C VAL A 238 -14.16 7.43 0.77
N PHE A 239 -12.96 6.86 0.85
CA PHE A 239 -12.59 5.76 1.73
C PHE A 239 -11.95 6.34 2.98
N PHE A 240 -12.75 6.93 3.87
CA PHE A 240 -12.22 7.45 5.13
C PHE A 240 -11.61 6.31 5.94
N GLN A 241 -10.35 6.46 6.38
CA GLN A 241 -9.64 5.43 7.10
C GLN A 241 -9.07 5.91 8.44
N SER A 242 -8.99 5.01 9.41
CA SER A 242 -8.38 5.28 10.72
C SER A 242 -7.99 3.99 11.42
N PHE A 243 -6.87 4.03 12.16
CA PHE A 243 -6.47 2.99 13.11
C PHE A 243 -7.28 3.01 14.41
N PHE A 244 -8.07 4.05 14.66
CA PHE A 244 -8.91 4.15 15.84
C PHE A 244 -10.33 3.68 15.52
N LEU A 245 -10.74 2.54 16.09
CA LEU A 245 -12.09 2.01 15.92
C LEU A 245 -13.17 3.05 16.26
N ASP A 246 -12.95 3.85 17.30
CA ASP A 246 -13.89 4.90 17.72
C ASP A 246 -14.13 5.98 16.64
N ASP A 247 -13.15 6.25 15.77
CA ASP A 247 -13.37 7.17 14.65
C ASP A 247 -14.32 6.54 13.62
N ILE A 248 -14.13 5.26 13.31
CA ILE A 248 -14.98 4.53 12.36
C ILE A 248 -16.41 4.44 12.89
N LEU A 249 -16.58 4.20 14.19
CA LEU A 249 -17.89 4.19 14.84
C LEU A 249 -18.52 5.57 14.91
N TYR A 250 -17.72 6.62 15.07
CA TYR A 250 -18.18 7.99 14.95
C TYR A 250 -18.74 8.25 13.54
N VAL A 251 -18.01 7.84 12.48
CA VAL A 251 -18.49 7.96 11.10
C VAL A 251 -19.77 7.15 10.89
N ALA A 252 -19.80 5.90 11.33
CA ALA A 252 -20.98 5.03 11.20
C ALA A 252 -22.24 5.63 11.84
N LYS A 253 -22.07 6.30 12.99
CA LYS A 253 -23.18 6.90 13.73
C LYS A 253 -23.62 8.26 13.20
N ASN A 254 -22.67 9.13 12.84
CA ASN A 254 -22.94 10.55 12.59
C ASN A 254 -22.91 10.90 11.09
N GLU A 255 -22.27 10.09 10.26
CA GLU A 255 -21.98 10.36 8.86
C GLU A 255 -22.35 9.16 7.97
N PRO A 256 -23.63 8.72 7.98
CA PRO A 256 -24.07 7.47 7.37
C PRO A 256 -23.79 7.37 5.86
N SER A 257 -23.68 8.50 5.15
CA SER A 257 -23.30 8.51 3.73
C SER A 257 -21.85 8.07 3.48
N PHE A 258 -20.96 8.28 4.45
CA PHE A 258 -19.55 7.86 4.39
C PHE A 258 -19.31 6.49 5.04
N ALA A 259 -20.27 6.01 5.86
CA ALA A 259 -20.11 4.78 6.64
C ALA A 259 -19.90 3.51 5.79
N ALA A 260 -20.50 3.45 4.60
CA ALA A 260 -20.39 2.27 3.72
C ALA A 260 -18.98 2.04 3.18
N THR A 261 -18.17 3.10 3.09
CA THR A 261 -16.79 3.08 2.58
C THR A 261 -15.75 3.39 3.65
N ALA A 262 -16.15 3.48 4.92
CA ALA A 262 -15.24 3.70 6.03
C ALA A 262 -14.39 2.45 6.29
N VAL A 263 -13.07 2.65 6.42
CA VAL A 263 -12.05 1.61 6.49
C VAL A 263 -11.41 1.60 7.87
N TYR A 264 -11.58 0.50 8.60
CA TYR A 264 -10.89 0.31 9.87
C TYR A 264 -9.50 -0.30 9.63
N LEU A 265 -8.46 0.51 9.82
CA LEU A 265 -7.07 0.06 9.75
C LEU A 265 -6.70 -0.71 11.02
N ASP A 266 -6.02 -1.83 10.86
CA ASP A 266 -5.65 -2.71 11.96
C ASP A 266 -4.14 -2.59 12.26
N SER A 267 -3.79 -2.08 13.44
CA SER A 267 -2.40 -1.87 13.87
C SER A 267 -1.73 -3.16 14.37
N MET A 268 -2.22 -4.32 13.94
CA MET A 268 -1.66 -5.62 14.31
C MET A 268 -0.17 -5.68 13.97
N THR A 269 0.64 -6.08 14.94
CA THR A 269 2.10 -6.23 14.75
C THR A 269 2.52 -7.68 14.56
N THR A 270 1.71 -8.63 15.06
CA THR A 270 1.93 -10.08 14.94
C THR A 270 0.60 -10.82 14.86
N MET A 271 0.60 -12.06 14.39
CA MET A 271 -0.61 -12.91 14.37
C MET A 271 -1.19 -13.22 15.76
N ALA A 272 -0.49 -12.90 16.85
CA ALA A 272 -1.04 -13.05 18.20
C ALA A 272 -2.18 -12.03 18.48
N ASP A 273 -2.18 -10.90 17.77
CA ASP A 273 -3.19 -9.85 17.92
C ASP A 273 -4.34 -10.01 16.90
N ALA A 274 -4.33 -11.09 16.12
CA ALA A 274 -5.29 -11.30 15.05
C ALA A 274 -6.74 -11.32 15.56
N PRO A 275 -7.67 -10.58 14.93
CA PRO A 275 -9.06 -10.58 15.35
C PRO A 275 -9.71 -11.96 15.17
N THR A 276 -10.65 -12.27 16.05
CA THR A 276 -11.46 -13.49 15.96
C THR A 276 -12.76 -13.25 15.20
N SER A 277 -13.46 -14.32 14.82
CA SER A 277 -14.81 -14.21 14.23
C SER A 277 -15.80 -13.45 15.12
N ALA A 278 -15.64 -13.49 16.45
CA ALA A 278 -16.45 -12.70 17.37
C ALA A 278 -16.15 -11.20 17.26
N ASN A 279 -14.88 -10.82 17.06
CA ASN A 279 -14.52 -9.42 16.80
C ASN A 279 -15.12 -8.93 15.50
N PHE A 280 -15.02 -9.72 14.41
CA PHE A 280 -15.62 -9.35 13.13
C PHE A 280 -17.14 -9.17 13.21
N SER A 281 -17.83 -10.06 13.94
CA SER A 281 -19.27 -9.93 14.18
C SER A 281 -19.62 -8.65 14.95
N ASP A 282 -18.89 -8.36 16.04
CA ASP A 282 -19.09 -7.13 16.83
C ASP A 282 -18.89 -5.87 15.96
N TRP A 283 -17.85 -5.85 15.13
CA TRP A 283 -17.58 -4.73 14.25
C TRP A 283 -18.69 -4.51 13.22
N LEU A 284 -19.20 -5.58 12.60
CA LEU A 284 -20.33 -5.50 11.66
C LEU A 284 -21.60 -4.98 12.34
N ASP A 285 -21.93 -5.48 13.53
CA ASP A 285 -23.08 -5.05 14.32
C ASP A 285 -22.99 -3.56 14.68
N ARG A 286 -21.77 -3.05 14.86
CA ARG A 286 -21.49 -1.64 15.18
C ARG A 286 -21.30 -0.74 13.95
N GLY A 287 -21.45 -1.28 12.74
CA GLY A 287 -21.46 -0.49 11.50
C GLY A 287 -20.15 -0.46 10.71
N VAL A 288 -19.11 -1.19 11.14
CA VAL A 288 -17.88 -1.37 10.35
C VAL A 288 -18.18 -2.25 9.14
N ARG A 289 -17.62 -1.92 7.98
CA ARG A 289 -17.83 -2.68 6.73
C ARG A 289 -16.54 -3.12 6.07
N ILE A 290 -15.48 -2.35 6.23
CA ILE A 290 -14.18 -2.63 5.61
C ILE A 290 -13.13 -2.75 6.71
N TRP A 291 -12.41 -3.88 6.72
CA TRP A 291 -11.25 -4.12 7.58
C TRP A 291 -9.98 -4.04 6.75
N ALA A 292 -8.96 -3.38 7.27
CA ALA A 292 -7.72 -3.17 6.56
C ALA A 292 -6.50 -3.63 7.36
N PRO A 293 -6.11 -4.91 7.21
CA PRO A 293 -4.96 -5.48 7.90
C PRO A 293 -3.65 -5.36 7.11
N PRO A 294 -2.51 -5.52 7.82
CA PRO A 294 -1.22 -5.69 7.18
C PRO A 294 -1.16 -7.00 6.37
N LEU A 295 -0.33 -7.05 5.32
CA LEU A 295 -0.28 -8.17 4.36
C LEU A 295 -0.01 -9.54 5.01
N PHE A 296 0.82 -9.61 6.04
CA PHE A 296 1.14 -10.88 6.71
C PHE A 296 -0.10 -11.54 7.31
N ALA A 297 -1.13 -10.77 7.64
CA ALA A 297 -2.39 -11.26 8.14
C ALA A 297 -3.14 -12.12 7.12
N LEU A 298 -2.91 -11.90 5.83
CA LEU A 298 -3.75 -12.39 4.74
C LEU A 298 -3.15 -13.57 3.99
N LEU A 299 -1.88 -13.91 4.25
CA LEU A 299 -1.16 -14.96 3.56
C LEU A 299 -0.78 -16.09 4.51
N ASP A 300 -0.84 -17.31 4.01
CA ASP A 300 -0.38 -18.53 4.67
C ASP A 300 0.28 -19.46 3.65
N VAL A 301 1.02 -20.46 4.12
CA VAL A 301 1.65 -21.48 3.27
C VAL A 301 1.15 -22.86 3.68
N GLN A 302 0.42 -23.51 2.77
CA GLN A 302 -0.09 -24.86 2.98
C GLN A 302 0.41 -25.77 1.86
N GLN A 303 0.97 -26.93 2.22
CA GLN A 303 1.48 -27.91 1.25
C GLN A 303 2.44 -27.30 0.21
N ASN A 304 3.30 -26.36 0.65
CA ASN A 304 4.25 -25.63 -0.20
C ASN A 304 3.56 -24.80 -1.32
N LYS A 305 2.36 -24.29 -1.03
CA LYS A 305 1.62 -23.34 -1.88
C LYS A 305 1.22 -22.12 -1.04
N LEU A 306 1.39 -20.93 -1.60
CA LEU A 306 0.85 -19.70 -1.03
C LEU A 306 -0.68 -19.70 -1.16
N VAL A 307 -1.38 -19.45 -0.05
CA VAL A 307 -2.84 -19.47 0.05
C VAL A 307 -3.34 -18.34 0.95
N ALA A 308 -4.64 -18.07 0.92
CA ALA A 308 -5.28 -17.16 1.85
C ALA A 308 -5.17 -17.68 3.28
N SER A 309 -4.86 -16.78 4.22
CA SER A 309 -4.83 -17.13 5.63
C SER A 309 -6.23 -17.43 6.16
N LYS A 310 -6.29 -18.19 7.27
CA LYS A 310 -7.55 -18.45 7.97
C LYS A 310 -8.25 -17.16 8.41
N VAL A 311 -7.52 -16.18 8.98
CA VAL A 311 -8.14 -14.94 9.47
C VAL A 311 -8.71 -14.09 8.34
N GLY A 312 -8.05 -14.04 7.18
CA GLY A 312 -8.57 -13.35 5.99
C GLY A 312 -9.86 -13.99 5.48
N MET A 313 -9.89 -15.32 5.41
CA MET A 313 -11.10 -16.07 5.03
C MET A 313 -12.22 -15.89 6.06
N ASP A 314 -11.92 -15.93 7.36
CA ASP A 314 -12.90 -15.72 8.43
C ASP A 314 -13.52 -14.31 8.36
N ALA A 315 -12.74 -13.27 8.04
CA ALA A 315 -13.24 -11.90 7.85
C ALA A 315 -14.19 -11.81 6.64
N ARG A 316 -13.83 -12.41 5.49
CA ARG A 316 -14.71 -12.48 4.32
C ARG A 316 -16.01 -13.22 4.64
N HIS A 317 -15.92 -14.37 5.31
CA HIS A 317 -17.09 -15.15 5.72
C HIS A 317 -17.97 -14.40 6.73
N ALA A 318 -17.38 -13.56 7.59
CA ALA A 318 -18.14 -12.75 8.53
C ALA A 318 -18.97 -11.68 7.84
N GLY A 319 -18.55 -11.17 6.68
CA GLY A 319 -19.26 -10.10 5.98
C GLY A 319 -18.42 -8.85 5.68
N LEU A 320 -17.12 -8.87 5.96
CA LEU A 320 -16.26 -7.70 5.79
C LEU A 320 -15.62 -7.68 4.40
N ASP A 321 -15.62 -6.50 3.78
CA ASP A 321 -14.68 -6.21 2.71
C ASP A 321 -13.28 -5.97 3.30
N ILE A 322 -12.25 -6.22 2.49
CA ILE A 322 -10.86 -6.13 2.94
C ILE A 322 -10.06 -5.23 2.00
N VAL A 323 -9.31 -4.29 2.58
CA VAL A 323 -8.31 -3.46 1.88
C VAL A 323 -6.96 -3.66 2.54
N ALA A 324 -5.98 -4.27 1.86
CA ALA A 324 -4.71 -4.63 2.49
C ALA A 324 -3.61 -3.58 2.24
N TRP A 325 -2.60 -3.52 3.12
CA TRP A 325 -1.50 -2.55 3.01
C TRP A 325 -0.15 -3.10 3.51
N SER A 326 1.01 -2.77 2.93
CA SER A 326 1.29 -2.08 1.64
C SER A 326 2.32 -2.86 0.82
N LEU A 327 1.97 -3.22 -0.42
CA LEU A 327 2.62 -4.27 -1.23
C LEU A 327 4.15 -4.12 -1.40
N GLU A 328 4.64 -2.91 -1.72
CA GLU A 328 6.06 -2.67 -2.00
C GLU A 328 6.81 -1.88 -0.91
N ARG A 329 6.17 -1.59 0.22
CA ARG A 329 6.75 -0.74 1.28
C ARG A 329 8.03 -1.34 1.89
N GLN A 330 8.12 -2.67 1.95
CA GLN A 330 9.30 -3.42 2.40
C GLN A 330 10.52 -3.29 1.45
N GLY A 331 10.32 -2.82 0.22
CA GLY A 331 11.37 -2.74 -0.80
C GLY A 331 11.66 -4.09 -1.47
N ILE A 332 12.95 -4.44 -1.60
CA ILE A 332 13.40 -5.71 -2.22
C ILE A 332 12.94 -6.87 -1.33
N LEU A 333 12.28 -7.88 -1.89
CA LEU A 333 11.70 -9.00 -1.15
C LEU A 333 12.75 -10.09 -0.84
N ALA A 334 13.46 -10.56 -1.87
CA ALA A 334 14.26 -11.78 -1.78
C ALA A 334 15.51 -11.70 -0.89
N ASN A 335 15.98 -10.48 -0.62
CA ASN A 335 17.17 -10.19 0.19
C ASN A 335 16.89 -9.08 1.22
N SER A 336 15.64 -8.93 1.64
CA SER A 336 15.30 -7.91 2.61
C SER A 336 15.84 -8.25 3.99
N ASN A 337 16.33 -7.24 4.69
CA ASN A 337 16.50 -7.29 6.14
C ASN A 337 15.22 -6.86 6.88
N ASP A 338 14.22 -6.35 6.15
CA ASP A 338 12.90 -6.07 6.66
C ASP A 338 11.98 -7.23 6.31
N ALA A 339 11.36 -7.81 7.31
CA ALA A 339 10.62 -9.05 7.21
C ALA A 339 9.17 -8.89 7.67
N TRP A 340 8.75 -7.68 8.03
CA TRP A 340 7.52 -7.49 8.77
C TRP A 340 6.27 -7.67 7.90
N TYR A 341 6.22 -7.06 6.72
CA TYR A 341 5.03 -7.09 5.84
C TYR A 341 4.65 -8.51 5.41
N TYR A 342 5.61 -9.43 5.37
CA TYR A 342 5.39 -10.81 4.96
C TYR A 342 5.86 -11.83 6.02
N GLN A 343 5.87 -11.44 7.30
CA GLN A 343 6.48 -12.21 8.39
C GLN A 343 5.96 -13.66 8.51
N THR A 344 4.72 -13.91 8.12
CA THR A 344 4.07 -15.23 8.15
C THR A 344 4.53 -16.17 7.02
N VAL A 345 5.15 -15.64 5.96
CA VAL A 345 5.46 -16.39 4.74
C VAL A 345 6.90 -16.19 4.25
N LEU A 346 7.77 -15.59 5.06
CA LEU A 346 9.18 -15.28 4.71
C LEU A 346 9.94 -16.45 4.08
N PRO A 347 9.87 -17.71 4.60
CA PRO A 347 10.63 -18.81 4.01
C PRO A 347 10.22 -19.12 2.57
N TYR A 348 9.02 -18.70 2.14
CA TYR A 348 8.49 -18.93 0.81
C TYR A 348 8.95 -17.88 -0.22
N ILE A 349 9.40 -16.71 0.23
CA ILE A 349 9.87 -15.63 -0.64
C ILE A 349 11.25 -16.00 -1.21
N LYS A 350 11.33 -16.25 -2.52
CA LYS A 350 12.58 -16.60 -3.22
C LYS A 350 13.08 -15.52 -4.17
N ASN A 351 12.16 -14.74 -4.72
CA ASN A 351 12.44 -13.70 -5.71
C ASN A 351 11.30 -12.67 -5.69
N GLU A 352 11.42 -11.65 -6.52
CA GLU A 352 10.46 -10.54 -6.60
C GLU A 352 9.10 -10.96 -7.16
N GLY A 353 9.04 -12.03 -7.96
CA GLY A 353 7.81 -12.56 -8.55
C GLY A 353 6.76 -12.97 -7.51
N PHE A 354 7.19 -13.23 -6.27
CA PHE A 354 6.32 -13.44 -5.12
C PHE A 354 5.24 -12.36 -4.96
N ALA A 355 5.53 -11.09 -5.31
CA ALA A 355 4.53 -10.02 -5.24
C ALA A 355 3.27 -10.33 -6.08
N LEU A 356 3.44 -10.95 -7.26
CA LEU A 356 2.33 -11.35 -8.13
C LEU A 356 1.60 -12.59 -7.61
N GLU A 357 2.32 -13.51 -6.96
CA GLU A 357 1.71 -14.67 -6.28
C GLU A 357 0.86 -14.21 -5.08
N ALA A 358 1.33 -13.22 -4.33
CA ALA A 358 0.57 -12.58 -3.25
C ALA A 358 -0.68 -11.88 -3.80
N ILE A 359 -0.54 -11.04 -4.84
CA ILE A 359 -1.70 -10.41 -5.51
C ILE A 359 -2.71 -11.46 -6.00
N GLN A 360 -2.24 -12.58 -6.54
CA GLN A 360 -3.10 -13.68 -6.98
C GLN A 360 -3.97 -14.21 -5.83
N VAL A 361 -3.40 -14.44 -4.64
CA VAL A 361 -4.17 -14.86 -3.46
C VAL A 361 -5.16 -13.77 -3.04
N PHE A 362 -4.70 -12.52 -2.99
CA PHE A 362 -5.53 -11.37 -2.61
C PHE A 362 -6.76 -11.21 -3.52
N VAL A 363 -6.59 -11.37 -4.83
CA VAL A 363 -7.68 -11.21 -5.79
C VAL A 363 -8.56 -12.45 -5.87
N GLN A 364 -7.97 -13.64 -6.02
CA GLN A 364 -8.72 -14.83 -6.41
C GLN A 364 -9.28 -15.62 -5.22
N GLU A 365 -8.60 -15.59 -4.07
CA GLU A 365 -9.03 -16.31 -2.87
C GLU A 365 -9.75 -15.37 -1.89
N LEU A 366 -9.20 -14.17 -1.67
CA LEU A 366 -9.76 -13.21 -0.70
C LEU A 366 -10.69 -12.16 -1.31
N GLN A 367 -10.69 -11.97 -2.64
CA GLN A 367 -11.51 -10.97 -3.31
C GLN A 367 -11.40 -9.57 -2.70
N LEU A 368 -10.17 -9.14 -2.36
CA LEU A 368 -9.94 -7.84 -1.73
C LEU A 368 -10.62 -6.71 -2.52
N LEU A 369 -11.18 -5.73 -1.79
CA LEU A 369 -11.73 -4.48 -2.33
C LEU A 369 -10.63 -3.57 -2.87
N GLY A 370 -9.44 -3.67 -2.28
CA GLY A 370 -8.22 -3.16 -2.90
C GLY A 370 -6.95 -3.42 -2.12
N LEU A 371 -5.87 -2.91 -2.68
CA LEU A 371 -4.52 -3.16 -2.22
C LEU A 371 -3.71 -1.86 -2.30
N PHE A 372 -3.24 -1.41 -1.14
CA PHE A 372 -2.28 -0.31 -1.04
C PHE A 372 -0.93 -0.74 -1.59
N SER A 373 -0.32 0.15 -2.37
CA SER A 373 0.89 -0.11 -3.11
C SER A 373 1.70 1.18 -3.26
N ASP A 374 3.00 1.11 -2.95
CA ASP A 374 3.96 2.19 -3.18
C ASP A 374 4.33 2.28 -4.68
N TRP A 375 3.96 1.27 -5.48
CA TRP A 375 4.09 1.19 -6.94
C TRP A 375 2.82 0.64 -7.59
N ALA A 376 1.80 1.50 -7.73
CA ALA A 376 0.45 1.09 -8.15
C ALA A 376 0.38 0.27 -9.47
N ALA A 377 1.38 0.35 -10.35
CA ALA A 377 1.34 -0.36 -11.63
C ALA A 377 1.31 -1.89 -11.51
N ALA A 378 1.87 -2.48 -10.44
CA ALA A 378 1.83 -3.93 -10.26
C ALA A 378 0.39 -4.43 -10.02
N PRO A 379 -0.36 -3.92 -9.03
CA PRO A 379 -1.77 -4.29 -8.88
C PRO A 379 -2.65 -3.86 -10.06
N VAL A 380 -2.38 -2.70 -10.69
CA VAL A 380 -3.12 -2.27 -11.89
C VAL A 380 -2.96 -3.26 -13.04
N PHE A 381 -1.73 -3.66 -13.35
CA PHE A 381 -1.45 -4.59 -14.44
C PHE A 381 -2.13 -5.93 -14.20
N TYR A 382 -1.96 -6.49 -12.99
CA TYR A 382 -2.57 -7.76 -12.62
C TYR A 382 -4.10 -7.67 -12.76
N ALA A 383 -4.72 -6.64 -12.17
CA ALA A 383 -6.18 -6.48 -12.15
C ALA A 383 -6.78 -6.31 -13.56
N ASN A 384 -6.12 -5.56 -14.44
CA ASN A 384 -6.52 -5.47 -15.85
C ASN A 384 -6.39 -6.82 -16.57
N CYS A 385 -5.29 -7.54 -16.35
CA CYS A 385 -5.01 -8.78 -17.05
C CYS A 385 -6.00 -9.90 -16.69
N VAL A 386 -6.36 -10.04 -15.41
CA VAL A 386 -7.30 -11.09 -14.96
C VAL A 386 -8.76 -10.67 -15.01
N GLY A 387 -9.06 -9.45 -15.47
CA GLY A 387 -10.42 -8.92 -15.50
C GLY A 387 -11.04 -8.76 -14.12
N TYR A 388 -10.28 -8.19 -13.17
CA TYR A 388 -10.75 -7.95 -11.80
C TYR A 388 -12.10 -7.23 -11.79
N GLY A 389 -13.10 -7.90 -11.22
CA GLY A 389 -14.36 -7.31 -10.81
C GLY A 389 -14.53 -7.57 -9.32
N HIS A 390 -14.49 -6.52 -8.50
CA HIS A 390 -14.76 -6.65 -7.08
C HIS A 390 -16.14 -7.26 -6.86
N ASN A 391 -16.22 -8.33 -6.06
CA ASN A 391 -17.46 -8.91 -5.61
C ASN A 391 -17.70 -8.49 -4.15
N PRO A 392 -18.55 -7.48 -3.89
CA PRO A 392 -18.81 -7.02 -2.53
C PRO A 392 -19.40 -8.15 -1.71
N VAL A 393 -19.04 -8.25 -0.43
CA VAL A 393 -19.74 -9.22 0.44
C VAL A 393 -21.18 -8.76 0.59
N VAL A 394 -22.11 -9.57 0.10
CA VAL A 394 -23.52 -9.32 0.34
C VAL A 394 -23.75 -9.57 1.84
N ALA A 395 -23.96 -8.50 2.60
CA ALA A 395 -24.30 -8.61 4.01
C ALA A 395 -25.58 -9.47 4.13
N HIS A 396 -25.44 -10.71 4.61
CA HIS A 396 -26.59 -11.49 5.02
C HIS A 396 -27.18 -10.79 6.24
N SER A 397 -28.21 -9.98 6.04
CA SER A 397 -28.96 -9.40 7.13
C SER A 397 -29.34 -10.51 8.11
N ALA A 398 -29.01 -10.34 9.39
CA ALA A 398 -29.32 -11.27 10.47
C ALA A 398 -30.84 -11.53 10.65
N HIS A 399 -31.70 -10.96 9.80
CA HIS A 399 -33.14 -11.16 9.76
C HIS A 399 -33.61 -12.39 8.97
N ASP A 400 -32.75 -13.11 8.22
CA ASP A 400 -33.19 -14.25 7.40
C ASP A 400 -33.02 -15.64 8.08
N ARG A 401 -32.96 -15.68 9.42
CA ARG A 401 -32.96 -16.93 10.21
C ARG A 401 -34.36 -17.35 10.68
N SER A 402 -35.39 -17.12 9.86
CA SER A 402 -36.75 -17.62 10.15
C SER A 402 -37.40 -18.26 8.91
N GLY A 403 -36.76 -19.29 8.36
CA GLY A 403 -37.25 -19.88 7.11
C GLY A 403 -36.83 -21.32 6.81
N LEU A 404 -36.42 -22.15 7.78
CA LEU A 404 -36.39 -23.61 7.56
C LEU A 404 -37.61 -24.27 8.19
N ARG A 405 -38.70 -24.31 7.43
CA ARG A 405 -39.72 -25.35 7.54
C ARG A 405 -39.66 -26.25 6.32
N SER A 406 -39.72 -27.53 6.64
CA SER A 406 -39.72 -28.72 5.78
C SER A 406 -40.72 -28.71 4.63
N SER A 407 -40.21 -28.99 3.43
CA SER A 407 -40.84 -29.81 2.36
C SER A 407 -39.80 -29.88 1.24
N GLY A 408 -39.25 -31.02 0.82
CA GLY A 408 -39.96 -32.21 0.35
C GLY A 408 -40.28 -32.03 -1.14
N GLY A 409 -39.34 -32.36 -2.04
CA GLY A 409 -39.59 -32.27 -3.48
C GLY A 409 -38.37 -32.49 -4.39
N ALA A 410 -38.26 -33.73 -4.86
CA ALA A 410 -37.76 -34.21 -6.16
C ALA A 410 -36.49 -33.60 -6.83
N ALA A 411 -35.57 -34.53 -7.14
CA ALA A 411 -34.37 -34.38 -7.93
C ALA A 411 -34.63 -33.98 -9.40
N LEU A 412 -33.72 -33.16 -9.95
CA LEU A 412 -33.41 -33.10 -11.38
C LEU A 412 -31.90 -32.84 -11.55
N GLU A 413 -31.22 -33.79 -12.17
CA GLU A 413 -29.81 -33.71 -12.57
C GLU A 413 -29.61 -32.72 -13.74
N PRO A 414 -28.48 -31.99 -13.83
CA PRO A 414 -28.06 -31.36 -15.07
C PRO A 414 -27.14 -32.29 -15.87
N THR A 415 -27.62 -32.68 -17.05
CA THR A 415 -26.87 -33.46 -18.05
C THR A 415 -25.69 -32.68 -18.63
N ASN A 416 -24.51 -33.33 -18.58
CA ASN A 416 -23.29 -32.96 -19.29
C ASN A 416 -23.51 -32.86 -20.81
N VAL A 417 -23.02 -31.78 -21.43
CA VAL A 417 -22.76 -31.73 -22.87
C VAL A 417 -21.27 -31.47 -23.08
N TRP A 418 -20.58 -32.52 -23.54
CA TRP A 418 -19.20 -32.50 -24.01
C TRP A 418 -19.17 -32.08 -25.49
N LEU A 419 -18.30 -31.12 -25.84
CA LEU A 419 -17.86 -30.83 -27.21
C LEU A 419 -16.52 -31.56 -27.48
N PRO A 420 -16.34 -32.27 -28.60
CA PRO A 420 -15.10 -33.00 -28.86
C PRO A 420 -14.03 -32.09 -29.48
N ALA A 421 -12.79 -32.26 -29.01
CA ALA A 421 -11.58 -31.68 -29.59
C ALA A 421 -11.18 -32.43 -30.87
N LEU A 422 -10.76 -31.68 -31.89
CA LEU A 422 -10.11 -32.21 -33.09
C LEU A 422 -8.62 -32.50 -32.82
N LEU A 423 -8.23 -33.76 -33.01
CA LEU A 423 -6.83 -34.20 -33.16
C LEU A 423 -6.36 -33.94 -34.61
N VAL A 424 -5.17 -33.37 -34.77
CA VAL A 424 -4.35 -33.49 -35.99
C VAL A 424 -3.08 -34.25 -35.62
N VAL A 425 -2.89 -35.39 -36.27
CA VAL A 425 -1.70 -36.24 -36.20
C VAL A 425 -0.79 -35.92 -37.38
N ALA A 426 0.51 -35.76 -37.13
CA ALA A 426 1.55 -36.01 -38.12
C ALA A 426 2.77 -36.62 -37.42
N GLY A 427 3.04 -37.92 -37.69
CA GLY A 427 4.39 -38.49 -37.64
C GLY A 427 5.17 -38.03 -38.88
N VAL A 428 6.46 -38.29 -39.07
CA VAL A 428 7.36 -39.39 -38.71
C VAL A 428 8.80 -38.89 -38.96
N GLY A 429 9.81 -39.47 -38.30
CA GLY A 429 11.15 -39.55 -38.90
C GLY A 429 12.34 -39.36 -37.96
N ALA A 430 12.80 -40.46 -37.35
CA ALA A 430 14.09 -40.58 -36.66
C ALA A 430 15.29 -40.49 -37.62
N VAL A 431 16.49 -40.20 -37.11
CA VAL A 431 17.71 -41.02 -37.26
C VAL A 431 18.78 -40.61 -36.23
N VAL A 432 19.49 -41.63 -35.76
CA VAL A 432 20.51 -41.77 -34.72
C VAL A 432 21.91 -41.27 -35.15
N TRP A 433 22.72 -40.74 -34.22
CA TRP A 433 24.14 -41.16 -34.08
C TRP A 433 24.73 -40.87 -32.68
N LYS A 434 25.79 -41.62 -32.37
CA LYS A 434 26.27 -42.04 -31.05
C LYS A 434 27.76 -41.67 -30.88
N GLY A 435 28.18 -41.37 -29.65
CA GLY A 435 29.58 -41.36 -29.19
C GLY A 435 30.29 -40.00 -29.30
N LEU A 436 31.32 -39.66 -28.52
CA LEU A 436 32.09 -40.36 -27.49
C LEU A 436 32.95 -39.30 -26.75
N ASP A 437 33.16 -39.52 -25.46
CA ASP A 437 34.36 -39.26 -24.64
C ASP A 437 34.93 -37.86 -24.30
N ASP A 438 35.09 -37.72 -22.97
CA ASP A 438 36.28 -37.31 -22.20
C ASP A 438 36.90 -35.90 -22.37
N ARG A 439 36.86 -35.10 -21.30
CA ARG A 439 38.05 -34.83 -20.46
C ARG A 439 37.79 -33.80 -19.36
N ARG A 440 38.26 -34.17 -18.17
CA ARG A 440 38.43 -33.35 -16.96
C ARG A 440 39.28 -32.10 -17.23
N ARG A 441 38.95 -30.99 -16.54
CA ARG A 441 39.95 -30.15 -15.86
C ARG A 441 39.32 -29.35 -14.72
N ARG A 442 39.88 -29.57 -13.53
CA ARG A 442 39.65 -28.84 -12.28
C ARG A 442 40.13 -27.39 -12.42
N ARG A 443 39.37 -26.43 -11.88
CA ARG A 443 39.91 -25.21 -11.28
C ARG A 443 39.12 -24.88 -10.02
N THR A 444 39.87 -24.63 -8.97
CA THR A 444 39.52 -24.25 -7.59
C THR A 444 38.88 -22.86 -7.53
N PRO A 445 37.94 -22.59 -6.60
CA PRO A 445 37.56 -21.23 -6.24
C PRO A 445 38.36 -20.74 -5.01
N HIS A 446 38.90 -19.52 -5.10
CA HIS A 446 39.30 -18.73 -3.93
C HIS A 446 38.07 -17.98 -3.43
N SER A 447 37.59 -18.31 -2.24
CA SER A 447 36.59 -17.55 -1.50
C SER A 447 37.29 -16.57 -0.56
N PHE A 448 37.05 -15.28 -0.76
CA PHE A 448 37.43 -14.20 0.15
C PHE A 448 36.57 -14.23 1.42
N GLU A 449 37.19 -13.77 2.50
CA GLU A 449 36.75 -13.81 3.89
C GLU A 449 35.47 -13.02 4.17
N ASN A 450 34.62 -13.61 5.01
CA ASN A 450 33.49 -12.98 5.66
C ASN A 450 33.98 -11.96 6.69
N SER A 451 33.64 -10.68 6.50
CA SER A 451 33.62 -9.69 7.58
C SER A 451 32.20 -9.51 8.06
N THR A 452 31.90 -10.10 9.21
CA THR A 452 30.70 -9.85 10.01
C THR A 452 30.84 -8.49 10.71
N ALA A 453 30.04 -7.51 10.28
CA ALA A 453 29.81 -6.27 11.02
C ALA A 453 28.47 -6.38 11.79
N PRO A 454 28.39 -5.96 13.07
CA PRO A 454 27.21 -6.20 13.89
C PRO A 454 26.07 -5.21 13.64
N LEU A 455 24.86 -5.72 13.90
CA LEU A 455 23.56 -5.07 13.95
C LEU A 455 23.62 -3.74 14.72
N ILE A 456 23.34 -2.63 14.03
CA ILE A 456 23.10 -1.32 14.65
C ILE A 456 21.62 -1.25 15.05
N ALA A 457 21.40 -0.97 16.33
CA ALA A 457 20.12 -0.69 16.95
C ALA A 457 19.32 0.33 16.12
N ARG A 458 18.16 -0.10 15.61
CA ARG A 458 17.19 0.79 14.95
C ARG A 458 16.46 1.58 16.01
N ALA A 459 16.37 2.89 15.79
CA ALA A 459 15.47 3.77 16.50
C ALA A 459 14.04 3.21 16.43
N GLU A 460 13.47 2.91 17.58
CA GLU A 460 12.13 2.32 17.78
C GLU A 460 10.98 3.33 17.58
N ASN A 461 11.13 4.37 16.76
CA ASN A 461 10.14 5.46 16.71
C ASN A 461 9.63 5.87 15.32
N THR A 462 9.66 4.97 14.34
CA THR A 462 9.07 5.22 13.00
C THR A 462 8.10 4.12 12.55
N ARG A 463 7.42 3.44 13.48
CA ARG A 463 6.53 2.31 13.17
C ARG A 463 5.11 2.57 13.67
N GLU A 464 4.53 3.70 13.23
CA GLU A 464 3.07 3.93 13.18
C GLU A 464 2.50 3.59 11.78
N ASP A 465 3.15 2.65 11.09
CA ASP A 465 2.57 1.89 9.98
C ASP A 465 2.14 0.53 10.52
#